data_AF-N0AUR4-F1
#
_entry.id   AF-N0AUR4-F1
#
_cell.length_a   1.000
_cell.length_b   1.000
_cell.length_c   1.000
_cell.angle_alpha   90.00
_cell.angle_beta   90.00
_cell.angle_gamma   90.00
#
_symmetry.space_group_name_H-M   'P 1'
#
loop_
_entity.id
_entity.type
_entity.pdbx_description
1 polymer ?
#
loop_
_entity_poly.entity_id
_entity_poly.type
_entity_poly.pdbx_seq_one_letter_code
_entity_poly.pdbx_strand_id
1 'polypeptide(L)'
;MSSYLISNVRVVLAHTVQAIRFSKSALGLFQKLSSFPLPPNPIKEIYFQDTIDSLTEAYLDIKALLFDIEYPIDPSYPSTPLVPPIQDNQILIKLTNDRAAKVLDSTNHAITYIDQAILLSGDNDPLRGKLDFIRFDLVAARDALVAGYNAPNFLVD
;
A
#
# COMPACT_ATOMS: atom_id res chain seq x y z
N MET A 1 -4.86 6.82 -26.04
CA MET A 1 -5.55 6.18 -24.89
C MET A 1 -6.87 6.90 -24.65
N SER A 2 -7.95 6.17 -24.31
CA SER A 2 -9.23 6.83 -23.97
C SER A 2 -9.09 7.66 -22.69
N SER A 3 -9.88 8.72 -22.55
CA SER A 3 -9.88 9.58 -21.35
C SER A 3 -10.18 8.78 -20.08
N TYR A 4 -11.08 7.79 -20.17
CA TYR A 4 -11.41 6.89 -19.07
C TYR A 4 -10.25 6.00 -18.65
N LEU A 5 -9.47 5.48 -19.60
CA LEU A 5 -8.29 4.67 -19.29
C LEU A 5 -7.23 5.50 -18.55
N ILE A 6 -6.97 6.73 -19.01
CA ILE A 6 -6.02 7.64 -18.35
C ILE A 6 -6.52 7.98 -16.94
N SER A 7 -7.80 8.28 -16.77
CA SER A 7 -8.39 8.56 -15.46
C SER A 7 -8.23 7.38 -14.50
N ASN A 8 -8.51 6.15 -14.95
CA ASN A 8 -8.34 4.96 -14.12
C ASN A 8 -6.88 4.78 -13.70
N VAL A 9 -5.91 4.87 -14.62
CA VAL A 9 -4.48 4.76 -14.27
C VAL A 9 -4.05 5.83 -13.27
N ARG A 10 -4.57 7.06 -13.35
CA ARG A 10 -4.32 8.11 -12.35
C ARG A 10 -4.90 7.78 -10.98
N VAL A 11 -6.09 7.20 -10.93
CA VAL A 11 -6.72 6.76 -9.68
C VAL A 11 -5.95 5.59 -9.06
N VAL A 12 -5.47 4.64 -9.88
CA VAL A 12 -4.54 3.59 -9.41
C VAL A 12 -3.32 4.23 -8.77
N LEU A 13 -2.66 5.19 -9.44
CA LEU A 13 -1.49 5.89 -8.87
C LEU A 13 -1.79 6.51 -7.50
N ALA A 14 -2.89 7.24 -7.38
CA ALA A 14 -3.26 7.94 -6.15
C ALA A 14 -3.44 6.95 -4.99
N HIS A 15 -4.14 5.84 -5.22
CA HIS A 15 -4.36 4.82 -4.20
C HIS A 15 -3.10 4.01 -3.87
N THR A 16 -2.24 3.72 -4.85
CA THR A 16 -0.94 3.09 -4.60
C THR A 16 -0.06 3.96 -3.70
N VAL A 17 -0.01 5.28 -3.95
CA VAL A 17 0.73 6.22 -3.08
C VAL A 17 0.16 6.26 -1.66
N GLN A 18 -1.16 6.23 -1.50
CA GLN A 18 -1.80 6.17 -0.18
C GLN A 18 -1.44 4.87 0.56
N ALA A 19 -1.53 3.73 -0.13
CA ALA A 19 -1.16 2.43 0.41
C ALA A 19 0.28 2.42 0.91
N ILE A 20 1.25 2.92 0.12
CA ILE A 20 2.67 3.03 0.53
C ILE A 20 2.80 3.85 1.82
N ARG A 21 2.14 5.01 1.90
CA ARG A 21 2.21 5.89 3.08
C ARG A 21 1.66 5.20 4.32
N PHE A 22 0.52 4.52 4.21
CA PHE A 22 -0.06 3.80 5.32
C PHE A 22 0.77 2.58 5.74
N SER A 23 1.38 1.85 4.79
CA SER A 23 2.25 0.71 5.09
C SER A 23 3.50 1.16 5.84
N LYS A 24 4.15 2.23 5.39
CA LYS A 24 5.31 2.83 6.09
C LYS A 24 4.92 3.30 7.49
N SER A 25 3.74 3.89 7.64
CA SER A 25 3.22 4.29 8.96
C SER A 25 2.96 3.08 9.87
N ALA A 26 2.41 1.98 9.36
CA ALA A 26 2.15 0.77 10.13
C ALA A 26 3.46 0.10 10.55
N LEU A 27 4.43 -0.03 9.63
CA LEU A 27 5.75 -0.57 9.91
C LEU A 27 6.46 0.23 11.02
N GLY A 28 6.45 1.56 10.93
CA GLY A 28 7.03 2.41 11.96
C GLY A 28 6.34 2.31 13.33
N LEU A 29 5.08 1.88 13.39
CA LEU A 29 4.39 1.59 14.65
C LEU A 29 4.77 0.21 15.20
N PHE A 30 4.93 -0.81 14.36
CA PHE A 30 5.44 -2.12 14.79
C PHE A 30 6.86 -2.02 15.37
N GLN A 31 7.73 -1.27 14.70
CA GLN A 31 9.10 -1.03 15.18
C GLN A 31 9.14 -0.24 16.51
N LYS A 32 8.07 0.49 16.85
CA LYS A 32 7.94 1.10 18.18
C LYS A 32 7.41 0.10 19.21
N LEU A 33 6.52 -0.82 18.82
CA LEU A 33 6.05 -1.90 19.68
C LEU A 33 7.20 -2.83 20.10
N SER A 34 8.22 -3.03 19.26
CA SER A 34 9.40 -3.83 19.62
C SER A 34 10.32 -3.21 20.69
N SER A 35 10.09 -1.94 21.06
CA SER A 35 10.81 -1.28 22.16
C SER A 35 10.21 -1.55 23.55
N PHE A 36 9.11 -2.30 23.61
CA PHE A 36 8.45 -2.72 24.85
C PHE A 36 8.91 -4.12 25.29
N PRO A 37 8.72 -4.50 26.57
CA PRO A 37 9.17 -5.79 27.12
C PRO A 37 8.42 -7.04 26.56
N LEU A 38 7.71 -6.91 25.44
CA LEU A 38 7.07 -8.02 24.74
C LEU A 38 7.97 -8.46 23.57
N PRO A 39 8.10 -9.77 23.30
CA PRO A 39 8.95 -10.26 22.22
C PRO A 39 8.49 -9.71 20.86
N PRO A 40 9.37 -9.09 20.07
CA PRO A 40 9.02 -8.54 18.77
C PRO A 40 8.51 -9.64 17.84
N ASN A 41 7.62 -9.30 16.90
CA ASN A 41 7.27 -10.19 15.79
C ASN A 41 7.96 -9.75 14.48
N PRO A 42 9.18 -10.24 14.19
CA PRO A 42 9.89 -9.90 12.96
C PRO A 42 9.17 -10.39 11.70
N ILE A 43 8.33 -11.44 11.79
CA ILE A 43 7.55 -11.94 10.66
C ILE A 43 6.55 -10.88 10.19
N LYS A 44 5.92 -10.17 11.13
CA LYS A 44 4.97 -9.11 10.82
C LYS A 44 5.65 -7.91 10.16
N GLU A 45 6.85 -7.55 10.62
CA GLU A 45 7.65 -6.49 9.98
C GLU A 45 8.03 -6.84 8.53
N ILE A 46 8.48 -8.08 8.29
CA ILE A 46 8.82 -8.58 6.95
C ILE A 46 7.64 -8.44 5.99
N TYR A 47 6.45 -8.90 6.39
CA TYR A 47 5.26 -8.79 5.52
C TYR A 47 4.87 -7.35 5.18
N PHE A 48 5.06 -6.41 6.12
CA PHE A 48 4.83 -4.99 5.83
C PHE A 48 5.92 -4.38 4.94
N GLN A 49 7.17 -4.86 5.05
CA GLN A 49 8.24 -4.49 4.14
C GLN A 49 7.97 -5.00 2.72
N ASP A 50 7.62 -6.28 2.58
CA ASP A 50 7.25 -6.89 1.29
C ASP A 50 6.06 -6.15 0.65
N THR A 51 5.07 -5.76 1.46
CA THR A 51 3.94 -4.92 1.02
C THR A 51 4.43 -3.58 0.45
N ILE A 52 5.37 -2.92 1.13
CA ILE A 52 5.93 -1.62 0.68
C ILE A 52 6.70 -1.80 -0.62
N ASP A 53 7.49 -2.86 -0.74
CA ASP A 53 8.33 -3.11 -1.90
C ASP A 53 7.47 -3.38 -3.13
N SER A 54 6.49 -4.30 -3.05
CA SER A 54 5.54 -4.56 -4.15
C SER A 54 4.72 -3.32 -4.53
N LEU A 55 4.24 -2.52 -3.57
CA LEU A 55 3.56 -1.26 -3.88
C LEU A 55 4.48 -0.24 -4.57
N THR A 56 5.77 -0.25 -4.23
CA THR A 56 6.75 0.66 -4.81
C THR A 56 7.06 0.29 -6.25
N GLU A 57 7.20 -1.00 -6.57
CA GLU A 57 7.32 -1.47 -7.95
C GLU A 57 6.10 -1.08 -8.78
N ALA A 58 4.89 -1.37 -8.30
CA ALA A 58 3.65 -0.94 -8.94
C ALA A 58 3.63 0.58 -9.19
N TYR A 59 4.04 1.39 -8.21
CA TYR A 59 4.11 2.85 -8.35
C TYR A 59 5.07 3.31 -9.46
N LEU A 60 6.26 2.70 -9.54
CA LEU A 60 7.25 3.04 -10.57
C LEU A 60 6.72 2.71 -11.96
N ASP A 61 6.08 1.55 -12.11
CA ASP A 61 5.50 1.11 -13.37
C ASP A 61 4.31 1.97 -13.79
N ILE A 62 3.41 2.34 -12.86
CA ILE A 62 2.31 3.27 -13.14
C ILE A 62 2.87 4.63 -13.58
N LYS A 63 3.94 5.12 -12.94
CA LYS A 63 4.59 6.37 -13.35
C LYS A 63 5.20 6.27 -14.74
N ALA A 64 5.80 5.15 -15.09
CA ALA A 64 6.35 4.92 -16.42
C ALA A 64 5.27 4.90 -17.52
N LEU A 65 4.01 4.61 -17.19
CA LEU A 65 2.88 4.71 -18.12
C LEU A 65 2.40 6.15 -18.37
N LEU A 66 2.58 7.05 -17.40
CA LEU A 66 1.92 8.35 -17.36
C LEU A 66 2.78 9.51 -17.90
N PHE A 67 3.80 9.24 -18.73
CA PHE A 67 4.73 10.22 -19.36
C PHE A 67 4.20 11.68 -19.26
N ASP A 68 4.77 12.47 -18.35
CA ASP A 68 4.45 13.88 -18.05
C ASP A 68 3.17 14.22 -17.25
N ILE A 69 3.08 13.79 -15.99
CA ILE A 69 2.15 14.41 -15.04
C ILE A 69 2.85 14.70 -13.71
N GLU A 70 3.23 15.97 -13.52
CA GLU A 70 3.44 16.53 -12.18
C GLU A 70 2.10 16.48 -11.44
N TYR A 71 2.00 15.62 -10.42
CA TYR A 71 0.85 15.62 -9.54
C TYR A 71 1.01 16.74 -8.51
N PRO A 72 0.02 17.62 -8.33
CA PRO A 72 0.01 18.48 -7.16
C PRO A 72 -0.05 17.59 -5.92
N ILE A 73 0.88 17.82 -4.99
CA ILE A 73 0.84 17.22 -3.67
C ILE A 73 -0.48 17.69 -3.05
N ASP A 74 -1.47 16.81 -2.95
CA ASP A 74 -2.75 17.16 -2.33
C ASP A 74 -2.50 17.50 -0.84
N PRO A 75 -2.73 18.77 -0.43
CA PRO A 75 -2.42 19.25 0.91
C PRO A 75 -3.47 18.82 1.95
N SER A 76 -4.57 18.18 1.53
CA SER A 76 -5.62 17.69 2.44
C SER A 76 -5.29 16.35 3.09
N TYR A 77 -4.24 15.66 2.64
CA TYR A 77 -3.84 14.40 3.27
C TYR A 77 -2.99 14.69 4.51
N PRO A 78 -3.43 14.26 5.70
CA PRO A 78 -2.68 14.50 6.91
C PRO A 78 -1.30 13.90 6.76
N SER A 79 -0.28 14.75 6.89
CA SER A 79 1.07 14.36 7.22
C SER A 79 1.00 13.33 8.34
N THR A 80 1.75 12.26 8.17
CA THR A 80 1.95 11.11 9.06
C THR A 80 1.51 11.44 10.49
N PRO A 81 0.56 10.70 11.10
CA PRO A 81 0.13 11.02 12.46
C PRO A 81 1.36 11.11 13.37
N LEU A 82 1.56 12.29 13.97
CA LEU A 82 2.48 12.49 15.08
C LEU A 82 2.03 11.56 16.20
N VAL A 83 2.72 10.44 16.36
CA VAL A 83 2.50 9.53 17.48
C VAL A 83 2.86 10.30 18.76
N PRO A 84 1.94 10.42 19.74
CA PRO A 84 2.25 11.03 21.02
C PRO A 84 3.41 10.28 21.69
N PRO A 85 4.35 10.97 22.35
CA PRO A 85 5.43 10.32 23.05
C PRO A 85 4.85 9.48 24.19
N ILE A 86 5.01 8.16 24.09
CA ILE A 86 4.64 7.12 25.07
C ILE A 86 3.12 6.94 25.19
N GLN A 87 2.59 5.97 24.46
CA GLN A 87 1.21 5.50 24.61
C GLN A 87 1.19 3.98 24.71
N ASP A 88 0.45 3.51 25.71
CA ASP A 88 0.05 2.14 26.01
C ASP A 88 0.08 1.19 24.79
N ASN A 89 0.65 -0.01 24.96
CA ASN A 89 0.75 -1.05 23.92
C ASN A 89 -0.58 -1.26 23.19
N GLN A 90 -1.71 -1.14 23.89
CA GLN A 90 -3.05 -1.27 23.31
C GLN A 90 -3.39 -0.18 22.28
N ILE A 91 -2.99 1.08 22.55
CA ILE A 91 -3.21 2.21 21.64
C ILE A 91 -2.36 2.03 20.38
N LEU A 92 -1.09 1.63 20.54
CA LEU A 92 -0.20 1.37 19.42
C LEU A 92 -0.72 0.21 18.55
N ILE A 93 -1.16 -0.90 19.15
CA ILE A 93 -1.76 -2.02 18.42
C ILE A 93 -3.01 -1.56 17.64
N LYS A 94 -3.91 -0.79 18.26
CA LYS A 94 -5.10 -0.27 17.59
C LYS A 94 -4.73 0.63 16.41
N LEU A 95 -3.81 1.58 16.61
CA LEU A 95 -3.34 2.46 15.54
C LEU A 95 -2.74 1.66 14.39
N THR A 96 -1.97 0.62 14.68
CA THR A 96 -1.37 -0.21 13.64
C THR A 96 -2.43 -0.99 12.86
N ASN A 97 -3.41 -1.58 13.54
CA ASN A 97 -4.53 -2.27 12.88
C ASN A 97 -5.35 -1.31 12.01
N ASP A 98 -5.62 -0.10 12.49
CA ASP A 98 -6.31 0.95 11.71
C ASP A 98 -5.51 1.33 10.46
N ARG A 99 -4.17 1.38 10.56
CA ARG A 99 -3.30 1.66 9.40
C ARG A 99 -3.28 0.50 8.42
N ALA A 100 -3.16 -0.74 8.91
CA ALA A 100 -3.21 -1.93 8.06
C ALA A 100 -4.53 -2.03 7.28
N ALA A 101 -5.66 -1.75 7.93
CA ALA A 101 -6.97 -1.69 7.27
C ALA A 101 -7.01 -0.63 6.14
N LYS A 102 -6.42 0.55 6.37
CA LYS A 102 -6.31 1.60 5.35
C LYS A 102 -5.39 1.21 4.18
N VAL A 103 -4.31 0.48 4.43
CA VAL A 103 -3.49 -0.09 3.35
C VAL A 103 -4.35 -1.03 2.51
N LEU A 104 -5.06 -1.96 3.14
CA LEU A 104 -5.87 -2.96 2.44
C LEU A 104 -6.94 -2.31 1.57
N ASP A 105 -7.64 -1.32 2.10
CA ASP A 105 -8.67 -0.57 1.38
C ASP A 105 -8.08 0.16 0.16
N SER A 106 -6.97 0.88 0.34
CA SER A 106 -6.31 1.59 -0.76
C SER A 106 -5.76 0.63 -1.82
N THR A 107 -5.16 -0.49 -1.43
CA THR A 107 -4.66 -1.50 -2.37
C THR A 107 -5.81 -2.15 -3.15
N ASN A 108 -6.93 -2.47 -2.51
CA ASN A 108 -8.11 -3.03 -3.19
C ASN A 108 -8.75 -2.03 -4.17
N HIS A 109 -8.80 -0.75 -3.82
CA HIS A 109 -9.22 0.29 -4.74
C HIS A 109 -8.29 0.38 -5.95
N ALA A 110 -6.97 0.40 -5.74
CA ALA A 110 -5.99 0.38 -6.84
C ALA A 110 -6.18 -0.84 -7.75
N ILE A 111 -6.40 -2.03 -7.20
CA ILE A 111 -6.69 -3.27 -7.96
C ILE A 111 -7.97 -3.11 -8.80
N THR A 112 -9.03 -2.56 -8.22
CA THR A 112 -10.30 -2.37 -8.93
C THR A 112 -10.15 -1.44 -10.14
N TYR A 113 -9.41 -0.34 -9.99
CA TYR A 113 -9.20 0.61 -11.08
C TYR A 113 -8.20 0.12 -12.14
N ILE A 114 -7.19 -0.67 -11.76
CA ILE A 114 -6.29 -1.28 -12.76
C ILE A 114 -7.03 -2.36 -13.56
N ASP A 115 -7.93 -3.14 -12.94
CA ASP A 115 -8.80 -4.09 -13.63
C ASP A 115 -9.64 -3.39 -14.70
N GLN A 116 -10.23 -2.24 -14.37
CA GLN A 116 -10.97 -1.44 -15.34
C GLN A 116 -10.06 -0.87 -16.44
N ALA A 117 -8.84 -0.44 -16.11
CA ALA A 117 -7.88 0.04 -17.10
C ALA A 117 -7.47 -1.06 -18.09
N ILE A 118 -7.29 -2.30 -17.62
CA ILE A 118 -7.01 -3.50 -18.44
C ILE A 118 -8.18 -3.79 -19.38
N LEU A 119 -9.42 -3.74 -18.89
CA LEU A 119 -10.60 -3.91 -19.74
C LEU A 119 -10.69 -2.82 -20.83
N LEU A 120 -10.37 -1.58 -20.46
CA LEU A 120 -10.39 -0.43 -21.38
C LEU A 120 -9.20 -0.38 -22.34
N SER A 121 -8.13 -1.16 -22.12
CA SER A 121 -6.97 -1.17 -23.03
C SER A 121 -7.29 -1.85 -24.37
N GLY A 122 -8.39 -2.62 -24.44
CA GLY A 122 -8.85 -3.29 -25.64
C GLY A 122 -7.74 -4.16 -26.25
N ASP A 123 -7.51 -4.00 -27.55
CA ASP A 123 -6.54 -4.78 -28.33
C ASP A 123 -5.10 -4.21 -28.28
N ASN A 124 -4.82 -3.27 -27.38
CA ASN A 124 -3.46 -2.75 -27.19
C ASN A 124 -2.65 -3.69 -26.29
N ASP A 125 -2.18 -4.81 -26.84
CA ASP A 125 -1.45 -5.85 -26.10
C ASP A 125 -0.22 -5.33 -25.33
N PRO A 126 0.62 -4.43 -25.89
CA PRO A 126 1.75 -3.88 -25.12
C PRO A 126 1.33 -3.05 -23.90
N LEU A 127 0.27 -2.25 -24.02
CA LEU A 127 -0.27 -1.49 -22.89
C LEU A 127 -0.92 -2.43 -21.88
N ARG A 128 -1.71 -3.39 -22.36
CA ARG A 128 -2.39 -4.39 -21.52
C ARG A 128 -1.38 -5.18 -20.68
N GLY A 129 -0.30 -5.66 -21.29
CA GLY A 129 0.76 -6.37 -20.58
C GLY A 129 1.40 -5.54 -19.45
N LYS A 130 1.64 -4.24 -19.68
CA LYS A 130 2.15 -3.35 -18.61
C LYS A 130 1.14 -3.16 -17.48
N LEU A 131 -0.15 -3.04 -17.81
CA LEU A 131 -1.21 -2.92 -16.79
C LEU A 131 -1.37 -4.23 -16.01
N ASP A 132 -1.18 -5.39 -16.64
CA ASP A 132 -1.19 -6.70 -15.98
C ASP A 132 -0.01 -6.86 -15.01
N PHE A 133 1.19 -6.36 -15.34
CA PHE A 133 2.32 -6.32 -14.40
C PHE A 133 2.04 -5.45 -13.18
N ILE A 134 1.52 -4.23 -13.39
CA ILE A 134 1.10 -3.36 -12.28
C ILE A 134 0.08 -4.06 -11.38
N ARG A 135 -0.91 -4.73 -11.99
CA ARG A 135 -1.91 -5.49 -11.25
C ARG A 135 -1.28 -6.62 -10.44
N PHE A 136 -0.33 -7.35 -11.03
CA PHE A 136 0.38 -8.42 -10.34
C PHE A 136 1.05 -7.91 -9.05
N ASP A 137 1.77 -6.80 -9.12
CA ASP A 137 2.43 -6.21 -7.94
C ASP A 137 1.45 -5.70 -6.89
N LEU A 138 0.33 -5.10 -7.31
CA LEU A 138 -0.74 -4.70 -6.39
C LEU A 138 -1.38 -5.90 -5.67
N VAL A 139 -1.56 -7.02 -6.36
CA VAL A 139 -2.07 -8.26 -5.77
C VAL A 139 -1.04 -8.87 -4.81
N ALA A 140 0.23 -8.91 -5.20
CA ALA A 140 1.31 -9.38 -4.32
C ALA A 140 1.39 -8.56 -3.03
N ALA A 141 1.28 -7.23 -3.12
CA ALA A 141 1.23 -6.35 -1.97
C ALA A 141 0.03 -6.65 -1.05
N ARG A 142 -1.16 -6.86 -1.62
CA ARG A 142 -2.36 -7.22 -0.86
C ARG A 142 -2.17 -8.54 -0.12
N ASP A 143 -1.63 -9.55 -0.80
CA ASP A 143 -1.49 -10.88 -0.23
C ASP A 143 -0.45 -10.89 0.90
N ALA A 144 0.68 -10.17 0.73
CA ALA A 144 1.65 -9.93 1.80
C ALA A 144 1.03 -9.20 3.00
N LEU A 145 0.23 -8.16 2.76
CA LEU A 145 -0.45 -7.42 3.82
C LEU A 145 -1.44 -8.30 4.58
N VAL A 146 -2.22 -9.14 3.90
CA VAL A 146 -3.17 -10.07 4.53
C VAL A 146 -2.42 -11.08 5.39
N ALA A 147 -1.29 -11.62 4.92
CA ALA A 147 -0.43 -12.49 5.70
C ALA A 147 0.11 -11.79 6.95
N GLY A 148 0.61 -10.56 6.81
CA GLY A 148 1.08 -9.74 7.92
C GLY A 148 -0.03 -9.36 8.92
N TYR A 149 -1.22 -9.02 8.44
CA TYR A 149 -2.37 -8.68 9.27
C TYR A 149 -2.79 -9.86 10.16
N ASN A 150 -2.83 -11.06 9.57
CA ASN A 150 -3.20 -12.30 10.25
C ASN A 150 -2.08 -12.87 11.13
N ALA A 151 -0.84 -12.42 10.97
CA ALA A 151 0.25 -12.80 11.86
C ALA A 151 0.00 -12.27 13.29
N PRO A 152 0.36 -13.04 14.33
CA PRO A 152 0.19 -12.61 15.72
C PRO A 152 0.95 -11.30 15.98
N ASN A 153 0.53 -10.49 16.95
CA ASN A 153 1.23 -9.23 17.24
C ASN A 153 2.59 -9.45 17.93
N PHE A 154 2.71 -10.55 18.64
CA PHE A 154 3.90 -10.96 19.37
C PHE A 154 4.15 -12.44 19.11
N LEU A 155 5.40 -12.87 19.10
CA LEU A 155 5.71 -14.29 19.14
C LEU A 155 5.43 -14.80 20.56
N VAL A 156 4.74 -15.92 20.67
CA VAL A 156 4.56 -16.61 21.96
C VAL A 156 5.61 -17.72 21.96
N ASP A 157 6.49 -17.72 22.96
CA ASP A 157 7.45 -18.80 23.19
C ASP A 157 6.74 -20.15 23.45
#